data_AF-A0A6F9AMH5-F1
#
_entry.id   AF-A0A6F9AMH5-F1
#
_cell.length_a   1.000
_cell.length_b   1.000
_cell.length_c   1.000
_cell.angle_alpha   90.00
_cell.angle_beta   90.00
_cell.angle_gamma   90.00
#
_symmetry.space_group_name_H-M   'P 1'
#
loop_
_entity.id
_entity.type
_entity.pdbx_description
1 polymer ?
#
loop_
_entity_poly.entity_id
_entity_poly.type
_entity_poly.pdbx_seq_one_letter_code
_entity_poly.pdbx_strand_id
1 'polypeptide(L)'
;MGIANAIMFAWKEKEMEPFVRETFGRTIHILKLEVKDVLCLQANPLEGAYDVVLHTEGKHDEVMGRVKVVEKARPMCHYEVASLARNSFRVVTVNMFNPHVKEEEVRAFLGRYMDNVSSARLLKDMLGFWNGRRRFQALLKEDPGGLGGYLHPPALFSLGADGGTLFYARQPPFCRRCMTYGHIFASCGGGSAGCVGQGRTRRKTVVSQRNATGVDQQHICGGTARLATSHMQRLQGGGEQVQERGMGEEMEREFQTRAKGQWEVRLQQRRRREKQREERRMGRGRKEKDRKERRERRR
;
A
#
# COMPACT_ATOMS: atom_id res chain seq x y z
N MET A 1 -5.55 11.43 5.43
CA MET A 1 -5.71 10.32 4.45
C MET A 1 -5.34 10.90 3.09
N GLY A 2 -4.37 10.33 2.36
CA GLY A 2 -4.05 10.79 1.00
C GLY A 2 -4.97 10.11 -0.02
N ILE A 3 -5.24 10.77 -1.14
CA ILE A 3 -6.04 10.17 -2.22
C ILE A 3 -5.07 9.48 -3.17
N ALA A 4 -5.24 8.16 -3.36
CA ALA A 4 -4.32 7.38 -4.19
C ALA A 4 -4.29 7.92 -5.63
N ASN A 5 -3.09 8.01 -6.21
CA ASN A 5 -2.85 8.42 -7.60
C ASN A 5 -3.47 9.79 -7.96
N ALA A 6 -3.67 10.67 -6.98
CA ALA A 6 -4.26 11.97 -7.19
C ALA A 6 -3.18 13.04 -7.35
N ILE A 7 -3.38 13.92 -8.34
CA ILE A 7 -2.55 15.07 -8.64
C ILE A 7 -3.44 16.30 -8.58
N MET A 8 -3.05 17.26 -7.76
CA MET A 8 -3.71 18.56 -7.66
C MET A 8 -2.99 19.57 -8.55
N PHE A 9 -3.78 20.32 -9.32
CA PHE A 9 -3.33 21.45 -10.12
C PHE A 9 -4.00 22.69 -9.53
N ALA A 10 -3.29 23.41 -8.66
CA ALA A 10 -3.76 24.62 -8.02
C ALA A 10 -3.40 25.84 -8.88
N TRP A 11 -4.36 26.70 -9.17
CA TRP A 11 -4.10 27.94 -9.91
C TRP A 11 -3.30 28.91 -9.04
N LYS A 12 -2.18 29.44 -9.57
CA LYS A 12 -1.30 30.36 -8.80
C LYS A 12 -1.34 31.80 -9.26
N GLU A 13 -1.92 32.08 -10.43
CA GLU A 13 -1.92 33.43 -11.00
C GLU A 13 -3.13 34.23 -10.51
N LYS A 14 -2.89 35.43 -9.95
CA LYS A 14 -3.97 36.25 -9.37
C LYS A 14 -4.63 37.19 -10.36
N GLU A 15 -3.96 37.47 -11.48
CA GLU A 15 -4.40 38.44 -12.48
C GLU A 15 -5.33 37.83 -13.53
N MET A 16 -5.37 36.50 -13.63
CA MET A 16 -6.16 35.75 -14.60
C MET A 16 -7.06 34.76 -13.88
N GLU A 17 -8.30 34.61 -14.36
CA GLU A 17 -9.21 33.61 -13.82
C GLU A 17 -8.75 32.19 -14.18
N PRO A 18 -8.94 31.21 -13.27
CA PRO A 18 -8.69 29.82 -13.58
C PRO A 18 -9.52 29.39 -14.79
N PHE A 19 -8.91 28.63 -15.69
CA PHE A 19 -9.65 28.01 -16.78
C PHE A 19 -10.83 27.21 -16.25
N VAL A 20 -11.97 27.25 -16.91
CA VAL A 20 -13.10 26.35 -16.61
C VAL A 20 -12.71 24.89 -16.81
N ARG A 21 -13.41 23.98 -16.13
CA ARG A 21 -13.09 22.54 -16.09
C ARG A 21 -12.90 21.93 -17.48
N GLU A 22 -13.75 22.29 -18.44
CA GLU A 22 -13.70 21.77 -19.81
C GLU A 22 -12.43 22.21 -20.54
N THR A 23 -12.05 23.48 -20.38
CA THR A 23 -10.82 24.05 -20.94
C THR A 23 -9.60 23.40 -20.31
N PHE A 24 -9.59 23.28 -18.98
CA PHE A 24 -8.54 22.55 -18.26
C PHE A 24 -8.42 21.09 -18.74
N GLY A 25 -9.56 20.39 -18.89
CA GLY A 25 -9.60 19.01 -19.37
C GLY A 25 -8.98 18.83 -20.76
N ARG A 26 -9.15 19.81 -21.66
CA ARG A 26 -8.47 19.82 -22.98
C ARG A 26 -6.98 20.10 -22.83
N THR A 27 -6.63 21.05 -21.96
CA THR A 27 -5.25 21.45 -21.68
C THR A 27 -4.39 20.29 -21.15
N ILE A 28 -4.89 19.47 -20.22
CA ILE A 28 -4.11 18.39 -19.60
C ILE A 28 -3.68 17.29 -20.58
N HIS A 29 -4.23 17.27 -21.81
CA HIS A 29 -3.76 16.38 -22.86
C HIS A 29 -2.29 16.61 -23.23
N ILE A 30 -1.71 17.79 -22.93
CA ILE A 30 -0.27 18.04 -23.09
C ILE A 30 0.60 17.07 -22.27
N LEU A 31 0.04 16.52 -21.19
CA LEU A 31 0.68 15.50 -20.35
C LEU A 31 0.57 14.10 -20.96
N LYS A 32 0.05 13.97 -22.19
CA LYS A 32 -0.37 12.73 -22.87
C LYS A 32 -1.16 11.80 -21.95
N LEU A 33 -2.19 12.40 -21.36
CA LEU A 33 -3.26 11.72 -20.66
C LEU A 33 -4.41 11.47 -21.63
N GLU A 34 -4.95 10.26 -21.59
CA GLU A 34 -6.20 9.93 -22.26
C GLU A 34 -7.32 9.78 -21.24
N VAL A 35 -8.58 9.87 -21.69
CA VAL A 35 -9.76 9.74 -20.80
C VAL A 35 -9.75 8.40 -20.03
N LYS A 36 -9.27 7.32 -20.66
CA LYS A 36 -9.16 5.99 -20.04
C LYS A 36 -8.16 5.92 -18.89
N ASP A 37 -7.22 6.86 -18.82
CA ASP A 37 -6.20 6.91 -17.78
C ASP A 37 -6.70 7.61 -16.50
N VAL A 38 -7.74 8.44 -16.66
CA VAL A 38 -8.28 9.31 -15.63
C VAL A 38 -9.51 8.66 -15.00
N LEU A 39 -9.38 8.29 -13.73
CA LEU A 39 -10.49 7.80 -12.92
C LEU A 39 -11.49 8.92 -12.60
N CYS A 40 -10.98 10.11 -12.26
CA CYS A 40 -11.81 11.26 -11.92
C CYS A 40 -11.08 12.58 -12.22
N LEU A 41 -11.82 13.55 -12.76
CA LEU A 41 -11.40 14.95 -12.87
C LEU A 41 -12.41 15.82 -12.12
N GLN A 42 -12.01 16.30 -10.95
CA GLN A 42 -12.84 17.12 -10.05
C GLN A 42 -12.32 18.57 -10.05
N ALA A 43 -13.24 19.52 -10.13
CA ALA A 43 -12.93 20.94 -9.96
C ALA A 43 -13.23 21.35 -8.52
N ASN A 44 -12.35 22.15 -7.92
CA ASN A 44 -12.58 22.87 -6.68
C ASN A 44 -12.52 24.39 -6.96
N PRO A 45 -13.65 25.00 -7.35
CA PRO A 45 -13.68 26.41 -7.76
C PRO A 45 -13.26 27.37 -6.65
N LEU A 46 -13.51 27.03 -5.38
CA LEU A 46 -13.18 27.88 -4.23
C LEU A 46 -11.66 28.00 -4.03
N GLU A 47 -10.91 26.95 -4.35
CA GLU A 47 -9.45 26.93 -4.24
C GLU A 47 -8.76 27.18 -5.59
N GLY A 48 -9.52 27.40 -6.66
CA GLY A 48 -8.98 27.49 -8.03
C GLY A 48 -8.20 26.24 -8.43
N ALA A 49 -8.58 25.07 -7.91
CA ALA A 49 -7.81 23.84 -8.03
C ALA A 49 -8.54 22.75 -8.82
N TYR A 50 -7.77 21.88 -9.46
CA TYR A 50 -8.27 20.69 -10.14
C TYR A 50 -7.59 19.44 -9.61
N ASP A 51 -8.39 18.46 -9.20
CA ASP A 51 -7.90 17.15 -8.79
C ASP A 51 -8.06 16.16 -9.93
N VAL A 52 -6.93 15.61 -10.38
CA VAL A 52 -6.87 14.54 -11.38
C VAL A 52 -6.48 13.26 -10.67
N VAL A 53 -7.43 12.33 -10.58
CA VAL A 53 -7.21 11.00 -10.01
C VAL A 53 -7.02 10.00 -11.14
N LEU A 54 -5.90 9.27 -11.10
CA LEU A 54 -5.52 8.33 -12.15
C LEU A 54 -5.81 6.89 -11.73
N HIS A 55 -6.09 6.04 -12.72
CA HIS A 55 -6.36 4.62 -12.46
C HIS A 55 -5.14 3.87 -11.91
N THR A 56 -3.93 4.25 -12.33
CA THR A 56 -2.69 3.54 -12.00
C THR A 56 -1.62 4.48 -11.47
N GLU A 57 -0.77 3.95 -10.58
CA GLU A 57 0.40 4.68 -10.06
C GLU A 57 1.45 4.92 -11.14
N GLY A 58 1.69 3.94 -12.02
CA GLY A 58 2.62 4.11 -13.14
C GLY A 58 2.27 5.31 -14.01
N LYS A 59 0.97 5.54 -14.25
CA LYS A 59 0.51 6.72 -14.97
C LYS A 59 0.65 8.00 -14.15
N HIS A 60 0.40 7.94 -12.85
CA HIS A 60 0.66 9.06 -11.94
C HIS A 60 2.13 9.50 -12.00
N ASP A 61 3.07 8.57 -11.91
CA ASP A 61 4.50 8.89 -11.93
C ASP A 61 4.95 9.40 -13.31
N GLU A 62 4.41 8.83 -14.40
CA GLU A 62 4.61 9.33 -15.77
C GLU A 62 4.15 10.80 -15.90
N VAL A 63 2.96 11.11 -15.40
CA VAL A 63 2.38 12.46 -15.44
C VAL A 63 3.19 13.42 -14.59
N MET A 64 3.53 13.06 -13.34
CA MET A 64 4.37 13.89 -12.47
C MET A 64 5.74 14.15 -13.09
N GLY A 65 6.33 13.16 -13.76
CA GLY A 65 7.56 13.32 -14.53
C GLY A 65 7.41 14.33 -15.66
N ARG A 66 6.30 14.27 -16.40
CA ARG A 66 6.01 15.22 -17.49
C ARG A 66 5.72 16.62 -17.01
N VAL A 67 4.97 16.76 -15.93
CA VAL A 67 4.68 18.05 -15.31
C VAL A 67 5.98 18.81 -15.05
N LYS A 68 7.02 18.16 -14.51
CA LYS A 68 8.34 18.78 -14.31
C LYS A 68 9.00 19.25 -15.60
N VAL A 69 8.78 18.55 -16.72
CA VAL A 69 9.31 18.93 -18.04
C VAL A 69 8.55 20.14 -18.61
N VAL A 70 7.24 20.17 -18.43
CA VAL A 70 6.37 21.22 -19.01
C VAL A 70 6.00 22.34 -18.04
N GLU A 71 6.54 22.34 -16.82
CA GLU A 71 6.16 23.25 -15.72
C GLU A 71 6.20 24.72 -16.12
N LYS A 72 7.19 25.11 -16.93
CA LYS A 72 7.37 26.49 -17.40
C LYS A 72 6.66 26.79 -18.73
N ALA A 73 6.15 25.77 -19.41
CA ALA A 73 5.46 25.94 -20.68
C ALA A 73 3.99 26.34 -20.45
N ARG A 74 3.47 27.20 -21.33
CA ARG A 74 2.02 27.47 -21.32
C ARG A 74 1.25 26.22 -21.74
N PRO A 75 0.12 25.91 -21.08
CA PRO A 75 -0.51 26.66 -19.98
C PRO A 75 -0.14 26.15 -18.57
N MET A 76 0.76 25.17 -18.46
CA MET A 76 1.15 24.56 -17.18
C MET A 76 1.82 25.55 -16.22
N CYS A 77 2.45 26.58 -16.77
CA CYS A 77 3.06 27.66 -15.98
C CYS A 77 2.08 28.42 -15.08
N HIS A 78 0.77 28.31 -15.28
CA HIS A 78 -0.27 28.95 -14.46
C HIS A 78 -0.71 28.10 -13.26
N TYR A 79 -0.21 26.86 -13.17
CA TYR A 79 -0.55 25.92 -12.11
C TYR A 79 0.66 25.67 -11.19
N GLU A 80 0.38 25.50 -9.92
CA GLU A 80 1.20 24.78 -8.95
C GLU A 80 0.70 23.35 -8.89
N VAL A 81 1.57 22.38 -9.19
CA VAL A 81 1.18 20.98 -9.30
C VAL A 81 1.75 20.18 -8.15
N ALA A 82 0.88 19.56 -7.37
CA ALA A 82 1.24 18.76 -6.20
C ALA A 82 0.66 17.35 -6.31
N SER A 83 1.45 16.34 -5.93
CA SER A 83 0.90 15.00 -5.74
C SER A 83 0.13 14.95 -4.42
N LEU A 84 -1.17 14.62 -4.49
CA LEU A 84 -1.99 14.29 -3.33
C LEU A 84 -1.88 12.81 -2.92
N ALA A 85 -1.22 12.02 -3.78
CA ALA A 85 -0.91 10.64 -3.48
C ALA A 85 0.10 10.61 -2.33
N ARG A 86 -0.33 10.13 -1.16
CA ARG A 86 0.60 9.74 -0.08
C ARG A 86 1.28 8.43 -0.47
N ASN A 87 2.10 8.48 -1.53
CA ASN A 87 2.81 7.33 -2.08
C ASN A 87 3.82 6.73 -1.10
N SER A 88 4.14 7.41 0.00
CA SER A 88 4.93 6.86 1.10
C SER A 88 4.11 6.07 2.12
N PHE A 89 2.79 6.26 2.24
CA PHE A 89 2.00 5.60 3.28
C PHE A 89 1.88 4.09 3.05
N ARG A 90 2.24 3.30 4.07
CA ARG A 90 2.18 1.85 4.04
C ARG A 90 1.54 1.29 5.30
N VAL A 91 0.77 0.23 5.09
CA VAL A 91 0.33 -0.68 6.15
C VAL A 91 1.25 -1.89 6.10
N VAL A 92 2.15 -2.00 7.07
CA VAL A 92 3.20 -3.02 7.11
C VAL A 92 2.76 -4.14 8.03
N THR A 93 2.78 -5.37 7.54
CA THR A 93 2.59 -6.57 8.34
C THR A 93 3.95 -7.20 8.61
N VAL A 94 4.30 -7.32 9.89
CA VAL A 94 5.53 -7.95 10.37
C VAL A 94 5.18 -9.27 11.04
N ASN A 95 5.97 -10.29 10.75
CA ASN A 95 5.92 -11.59 11.39
C ASN A 95 7.30 -11.90 11.98
N MET A 96 7.40 -11.95 13.31
CA MET A 96 8.62 -12.38 13.99
C MET A 96 8.56 -13.88 14.24
N PHE A 97 9.66 -14.60 14.00
CA PHE A 97 9.71 -16.04 14.31
C PHE A 97 9.71 -16.29 15.82
N ASN A 98 10.27 -15.36 16.60
CA ASN A 98 10.13 -15.32 18.04
C ASN A 98 8.98 -14.37 18.44
N PRO A 99 7.87 -14.86 19.00
CA PRO A 99 6.72 -14.03 19.36
C PRO A 99 6.98 -13.11 20.57
N HIS A 100 8.05 -13.35 21.34
CA HIS A 100 8.38 -12.57 22.55
C HIS A 100 9.14 -11.28 22.25
N VAL A 101 9.60 -11.08 21.00
CA VAL A 101 10.24 -9.84 20.59
C VAL A 101 9.27 -8.68 20.85
N LYS A 102 9.75 -7.65 21.54
CA LYS A 102 8.93 -6.52 21.96
C LYS A 102 8.50 -5.65 20.78
N GLU A 103 7.38 -4.95 20.95
CA GLU A 103 6.87 -4.05 19.93
C GLU A 103 7.82 -2.88 19.67
N GLU A 104 8.46 -2.38 20.73
CA GLU A 104 9.38 -1.25 20.68
C GLU A 104 10.59 -1.54 19.79
N GLU A 105 11.11 -2.78 19.84
CA GLU A 105 12.25 -3.22 19.04
C GLU A 105 11.89 -3.29 17.55
N VAL A 106 10.72 -3.85 17.24
CA VAL A 106 10.20 -3.87 15.87
C VAL A 106 9.96 -2.45 15.36
N ARG A 107 9.38 -1.57 16.20
CA ARG A 107 9.14 -0.17 15.84
C ARG A 107 10.44 0.58 15.60
N ALA A 108 11.45 0.39 16.46
CA ALA A 108 12.77 0.98 16.30
C ALA A 108 13.47 0.51 15.03
N PHE A 109 13.30 -0.76 14.65
CA PHE A 109 13.76 -1.27 13.36
C PHE A 109 13.06 -0.60 12.17
N LEU A 110 11.72 -0.54 12.19
CA LEU A 110 10.95 0.11 11.12
C LEU A 110 11.28 1.60 11.01
N GLY A 111 11.52 2.28 12.13
CA GLY A 111 11.90 3.69 12.20
C GLY A 111 13.18 4.05 11.45
N ARG A 112 14.02 3.07 11.11
CA ARG A 112 15.20 3.29 10.25
C ARG A 112 14.79 3.60 8.81
N TYR A 113 13.69 3.02 8.35
CA TYR A 113 13.20 3.08 6.96
C TYR A 113 11.93 3.93 6.80
N MET A 114 11.22 4.17 7.89
CA MET A 114 9.89 4.78 7.88
C MET A 114 9.76 5.85 8.96
N ASP A 115 8.93 6.85 8.69
CA ASP A 115 8.51 7.89 9.60
C ASP A 115 7.11 7.61 10.17
N ASN A 116 6.82 8.17 11.34
CA ASN A 116 5.50 8.10 11.99
C ASN A 116 4.97 6.68 12.16
N VAL A 117 5.82 5.73 12.56
CA VAL A 117 5.43 4.33 12.79
C VAL A 117 4.45 4.25 13.97
N SER A 118 3.23 3.75 13.70
CA SER A 118 2.18 3.59 14.72
C SER A 118 2.54 2.55 15.78
N SER A 119 1.67 2.41 16.79
CA SER A 119 1.64 1.19 17.61
C SER A 119 1.21 -0.02 16.77
N ALA A 120 1.55 -1.22 17.24
CA ALA A 120 1.23 -2.47 16.59
C ALA A 120 -0.23 -2.85 16.86
N ARG A 121 -0.91 -3.24 15.79
CA ARG A 121 -2.15 -3.96 15.87
C ARG A 121 -1.88 -5.45 15.73
N LEU A 122 -2.17 -6.22 16.78
CA LEU A 122 -2.09 -7.68 16.75
C LEU A 122 -3.13 -8.24 15.76
N LEU A 123 -2.69 -9.06 14.81
CA LEU A 123 -3.59 -9.72 13.88
C LEU A 123 -4.12 -11.00 14.52
N LYS A 124 -5.43 -11.00 14.74
CA LYS A 124 -6.13 -12.14 15.33
C LYS A 124 -6.82 -12.95 14.23
N ASP A 125 -6.90 -14.26 14.43
CA ASP A 125 -7.68 -15.16 13.59
C ASP A 125 -9.19 -15.05 13.88
N MET A 126 -9.99 -15.94 13.27
CA MET A 126 -11.44 -15.97 13.47
C MET A 126 -11.84 -16.39 14.90
N LEU A 127 -10.98 -17.12 15.60
CA LEU A 127 -11.19 -17.55 16.98
C LEU A 127 -10.74 -16.47 17.99
N GLY A 128 -10.08 -15.41 17.51
CA GLY A 128 -9.58 -14.30 18.32
C GLY A 128 -8.16 -14.50 18.85
N PHE A 129 -7.47 -15.58 18.47
CA PHE A 129 -6.08 -15.82 18.84
C PHE A 129 -5.13 -14.99 17.98
N TRP A 130 -4.08 -14.45 18.59
CA TRP A 130 -3.04 -13.74 17.86
C TRP A 130 -2.20 -14.72 17.05
N ASN A 131 -2.10 -14.49 15.73
CA ASN A 131 -1.41 -15.39 14.81
C ASN A 131 0.10 -15.12 14.65
N GLY A 132 0.71 -14.43 15.61
CA GLY A 132 2.12 -14.01 15.56
C GLY A 132 2.39 -12.76 14.69
N ARG A 133 1.43 -12.32 13.86
CA ARG A 133 1.61 -11.16 12.97
C ARG A 133 1.18 -9.86 13.63
N ARG A 134 1.92 -8.79 13.35
CA ARG A 134 1.70 -7.44 13.86
C ARG A 134 1.57 -6.47 12.69
N ARG A 135 0.63 -5.53 12.77
CA ARG A 135 0.40 -4.53 11.72
C ARG A 135 0.74 -3.14 12.22
N PHE A 136 1.52 -2.41 11.42
CA PHE A 136 1.93 -1.04 11.65
C PHE A 136 1.45 -0.15 10.50
N GLN A 137 1.22 1.12 10.79
CA GLN A 137 1.00 2.16 9.79
C GLN A 137 2.18 3.11 9.85
N ALA A 138 2.76 3.46 8.70
CA ALA A 138 3.92 4.33 8.64
C ALA A 138 4.05 4.99 7.26
N LEU A 139 4.93 5.98 7.15
CA LEU A 139 5.33 6.61 5.90
C LEU A 139 6.74 6.13 5.53
N LEU A 140 6.97 5.62 4.33
CA LEU A 140 8.32 5.34 3.82
C LEU A 140 9.13 6.64 3.74
N LYS A 141 10.39 6.58 4.17
CA LYS A 141 11.35 7.67 3.96
C LYS A 141 11.69 7.79 2.49
N GLU A 142 11.90 9.01 2.02
CA GLU A 142 12.35 9.27 0.66
C GLU A 142 13.84 8.91 0.51
N ASP A 143 14.17 8.27 -0.61
CA ASP A 143 15.54 7.98 -1.02
C ASP A 143 15.63 8.14 -2.55
N PRO A 144 16.25 9.22 -3.06
CA PRO A 144 16.40 9.44 -4.50
C PRO A 144 17.15 8.33 -5.23
N GLY A 145 17.97 7.54 -4.53
CA GLY A 145 18.64 6.37 -5.09
C GLY A 145 17.88 5.05 -4.90
N GLY A 146 16.80 5.08 -4.12
CA GLY A 146 15.97 3.93 -3.80
C GLY A 146 15.00 3.57 -4.92
N LEU A 147 14.54 2.32 -4.93
CA LEU A 147 13.49 1.89 -5.84
C LEU A 147 12.22 2.69 -5.57
N GLY A 148 11.59 3.21 -6.62
CA GLY A 148 10.41 4.08 -6.48
C GLY A 148 10.66 5.36 -5.69
N GLY A 149 11.92 5.78 -5.49
CA GLY A 149 12.26 6.97 -4.71
C GLY A 149 12.11 6.82 -3.20
N TYR A 150 12.01 5.58 -2.69
CA TYR A 150 11.78 5.30 -1.27
C TYR A 150 12.82 4.35 -0.67
N LEU A 151 13.07 4.54 0.62
CA LEU A 151 13.88 3.64 1.41
C LEU A 151 13.03 2.46 1.92
N HIS A 152 13.13 1.33 1.24
CA HIS A 152 12.34 0.14 1.55
C HIS A 152 13.01 -0.72 2.64
N PRO A 153 12.32 -1.10 3.74
CA PRO A 153 12.88 -2.02 4.74
C PRO A 153 13.02 -3.43 4.15
N PRO A 154 14.04 -4.22 4.48
CA PRO A 154 14.28 -5.53 3.88
C PRO A 154 13.17 -6.54 4.23
N ALA A 155 12.66 -7.28 3.24
CA ALA A 155 11.52 -8.19 3.42
C ALA A 155 11.80 -9.33 4.42
N LEU A 156 13.06 -9.71 4.56
CA LEU A 156 13.58 -10.63 5.55
C LEU A 156 14.66 -9.90 6.36
N PHE A 157 14.57 -9.94 7.69
CA PHE A 157 15.46 -9.19 8.58
C PHE A 157 15.71 -9.93 9.89
N SER A 158 16.66 -9.41 10.68
CA SER A 158 17.01 -9.93 12.00
C SER A 158 17.15 -8.79 13.02
N LEU A 159 16.65 -9.03 14.22
CA LEU A 159 16.82 -8.19 15.41
C LEU A 159 17.64 -9.01 16.41
N GLY A 160 18.96 -8.79 16.44
CA GLY A 160 19.86 -9.66 17.19
C GLY A 160 19.80 -11.11 16.69
N ALA A 161 19.45 -12.04 17.57
CA ALA A 161 19.27 -13.46 17.23
C ALA A 161 17.89 -13.77 16.63
N ASP A 162 16.94 -12.84 16.69
CA ASP A 162 15.56 -13.07 16.29
C ASP A 162 15.30 -12.67 14.84
N GLY A 163 14.95 -13.65 14.00
CA GLY A 163 14.57 -13.41 12.62
C GLY A 163 13.10 -12.99 12.45
N GLY A 164 12.82 -12.22 11.40
CA GLY A 164 11.47 -11.83 11.03
C GLY A 164 11.31 -11.54 9.55
N THR A 165 10.06 -11.55 9.10
CA THR A 165 9.65 -11.18 7.74
C THR A 165 8.70 -10.00 7.78
N LEU A 166 8.75 -9.13 6.77
CA LEU A 166 7.79 -8.04 6.60
C LEU A 166 7.23 -8.01 5.19
N PHE A 167 5.97 -7.59 5.10
CA PHE A 167 5.25 -7.41 3.85
C PHE A 167 4.36 -6.16 3.91
N TYR A 168 4.27 -5.46 2.78
CA TYR A 168 3.28 -4.40 2.55
C TYR A 168 2.91 -4.35 1.07
N ALA A 169 1.76 -3.74 0.76
CA ALA A 169 1.32 -3.57 -0.60
C ALA A 169 2.32 -2.75 -1.43
N ARG A 170 2.60 -3.20 -2.66
CA ARG A 170 3.58 -2.57 -3.58
C ARG A 170 5.02 -2.62 -3.07
N GLN A 171 5.36 -3.59 -2.24
CA GLN A 171 6.75 -3.89 -1.91
C GLN A 171 7.48 -4.35 -3.19
N PRO A 172 8.66 -3.79 -3.52
CA PRO A 172 9.43 -4.23 -4.67
C PRO A 172 9.81 -5.72 -4.58
N PRO A 173 10.10 -6.39 -5.71
CA PRO A 173 10.53 -7.79 -5.69
C PRO A 173 11.80 -7.94 -4.86
N PHE A 174 11.80 -8.85 -3.89
CA PHE A 174 12.89 -9.07 -2.95
C PHE A 174 13.56 -10.42 -3.21
N CYS A 175 14.88 -10.41 -3.37
CA CYS A 175 15.66 -11.61 -3.52
C CYS A 175 16.14 -12.11 -2.15
N ARG A 176 15.65 -13.28 -1.74
CA ARG A 176 16.06 -13.91 -0.47
C ARG A 176 17.51 -14.42 -0.46
N ARG A 177 18.17 -14.50 -1.63
CA ARG A 177 19.56 -14.99 -1.74
C ARG A 177 20.59 -13.90 -1.46
N CYS A 178 20.41 -12.72 -2.04
CA CYS A 178 21.32 -11.58 -1.85
C CYS A 178 20.76 -10.50 -0.92
N MET A 179 19.53 -10.68 -0.42
CA MET A 179 18.86 -9.78 0.52
C MET A 179 18.63 -8.36 -0.04
N THR A 180 18.52 -8.22 -1.36
CA THR A 180 18.28 -6.93 -2.04
C THR A 180 16.96 -6.91 -2.78
N TYR A 181 16.44 -5.70 -2.99
CA TYR A 181 15.30 -5.46 -3.87
C TYR A 181 15.72 -5.36 -5.35
N GLY A 182 14.76 -5.57 -6.26
CA GLY A 182 14.91 -5.36 -7.70
C GLY A 182 14.84 -6.64 -8.56
N HIS A 183 14.92 -7.82 -7.95
CA HIS A 183 14.76 -9.10 -8.65
C HIS A 183 14.26 -10.20 -7.72
N ILE A 184 13.82 -11.31 -8.31
CA ILE A 184 13.38 -12.51 -7.58
C ILE A 184 14.48 -13.57 -7.54
N PHE A 185 14.34 -14.55 -6.66
CA PHE A 185 15.31 -15.64 -6.48
C PHE A 185 15.66 -16.36 -7.79
N ALA A 186 14.66 -16.64 -8.63
CA ALA A 186 14.83 -17.32 -9.92
C ALA A 186 15.67 -16.53 -10.94
N SER A 187 15.71 -15.20 -10.83
CA SER A 187 16.46 -14.30 -11.71
C SER A 187 17.78 -13.84 -11.08
N CYS A 188 18.16 -14.43 -9.94
CA CYS A 188 19.39 -14.07 -9.24
C CYS A 188 20.58 -14.74 -9.95
N GLY A 189 21.44 -13.92 -10.58
CA GLY A 189 22.63 -14.35 -11.32
C GLY A 189 23.76 -14.98 -10.50
N GLY A 190 23.45 -15.55 -9.33
CA GLY A 190 24.38 -16.43 -8.63
C GLY A 190 25.60 -15.75 -8.03
N GLY A 191 25.39 -14.71 -7.22
CA GLY A 191 26.40 -14.23 -6.27
C GLY A 191 25.78 -14.16 -4.88
N SER A 192 26.00 -15.19 -4.06
CA SER A 192 25.67 -15.12 -2.63
C SER A 192 26.59 -14.09 -1.97
N ALA A 193 26.12 -12.85 -1.81
CA ALA A 193 26.84 -11.86 -1.04
C ALA A 193 26.56 -12.09 0.47
N GLY A 194 27.30 -13.02 1.06
CA GLY A 194 28.18 -12.58 2.15
C GLY A 194 29.28 -11.78 1.46
N CYS A 195 29.36 -10.48 1.70
CA CYS A 195 30.24 -9.57 0.98
C CYS A 195 31.71 -10.03 1.03
N VAL A 196 32.26 -10.60 -0.07
CA VAL A 196 33.70 -10.54 -0.41
C VAL A 196 33.90 -10.60 -1.93
N GLY A 197 34.37 -9.48 -2.51
CA GLY A 197 35.32 -9.40 -3.63
C GLY A 197 34.99 -9.96 -5.03
N GLN A 198 34.63 -9.08 -5.97
CA GLN A 198 35.48 -8.61 -7.11
C GLN A 198 34.65 -8.25 -8.38
N GLY A 199 34.83 -6.99 -8.84
CA GLY A 199 34.54 -6.44 -10.19
C GLY A 199 33.07 -6.30 -10.61
N ARG A 200 32.50 -5.15 -11.01
CA ARG A 200 32.99 -3.84 -11.46
C ARG A 200 31.90 -2.77 -11.20
N THR A 201 32.31 -1.58 -10.73
CA THR A 201 31.67 -0.23 -10.86
C THR A 201 30.15 -0.10 -10.60
N ARG A 202 29.64 0.60 -9.58
CA ARG A 202 29.85 2.03 -9.22
C ARG A 202 29.29 2.33 -7.80
N ARG A 203 30.02 3.20 -7.08
CA ARG A 203 29.67 4.08 -5.93
C ARG A 203 29.00 3.46 -4.68
N LYS A 204 29.84 3.32 -3.66
CA LYS A 204 29.50 3.02 -2.26
C LYS A 204 28.80 4.22 -1.59
N THR A 205 27.67 3.99 -0.93
CA THR A 205 27.25 4.73 0.27
C THR A 205 27.34 3.77 1.45
N VAL A 206 28.52 3.73 2.07
CA VAL A 206 28.72 3.10 3.38
C VAL A 206 28.58 4.21 4.41
N VAL A 207 27.51 4.20 5.20
CA VAL A 207 27.49 4.95 6.46
C VAL A 207 28.41 4.20 7.43
N SER A 208 29.65 4.69 7.53
CA SER A 208 30.66 4.21 8.47
C SER A 208 30.47 4.92 9.81
N GLN A 209 29.96 4.23 10.82
CA GLN A 209 30.19 4.64 12.21
C GLN A 209 31.55 4.08 12.64
N ARG A 210 32.52 4.97 12.84
CA ARG A 210 33.76 4.68 13.55
C ARG A 210 33.49 4.88 15.03
N ASN A 211 33.60 3.82 15.84
CA ASN A 211 33.84 3.97 17.27
C ASN A 211 35.32 3.67 17.54
N ALA A 212 35.95 4.58 18.27
CA ALA A 212 37.34 4.55 18.65
C ALA A 212 37.50 3.76 19.96
N THR A 213 37.82 2.47 19.85
CA THR A 213 38.60 1.73 20.86
C THR A 213 39.18 0.49 20.17
N GLY A 214 40.51 0.45 20.05
CA GLY A 214 41.22 -0.69 19.49
C GLY A 214 41.21 -1.86 20.47
N VAL A 215 40.24 -2.77 20.30
CA VAL A 215 40.30 -4.12 20.85
C VAL A 215 39.78 -5.08 19.79
N ASP A 216 40.67 -5.96 19.36
CA ASP A 216 40.41 -7.02 18.40
C ASP A 216 39.59 -8.12 19.09
N GLN A 217 38.30 -8.21 18.80
CA GLN A 217 37.47 -9.36 19.16
C GLN A 217 37.11 -10.12 17.89
N GLN A 218 37.79 -11.25 17.69
CA GLN A 218 37.40 -12.27 16.73
C GLN A 218 36.01 -12.79 17.10
N HIS A 219 34.97 -12.28 16.43
CA HIS A 219 33.64 -12.87 16.50
C HIS A 219 33.63 -14.17 15.69
N ILE A 220 33.63 -15.30 16.40
CA ILE A 220 33.37 -16.63 15.85
C ILE A 220 31.89 -16.69 15.44
N CYS A 221 31.57 -16.46 14.17
CA CYS A 221 30.24 -16.71 13.62
C CYS A 221 30.12 -18.18 13.18
N GLY A 222 29.95 -19.08 14.15
CA GLY A 222 29.82 -20.51 13.86
C GLY A 222 29.23 -21.27 15.03
N GLY A 223 27.90 -21.29 15.16
CA GLY A 223 27.26 -22.13 16.16
C GLY A 223 25.73 -22.21 16.08
N THR A 224 25.04 -21.11 15.80
CA THR A 224 23.57 -21.06 15.95
C THR A 224 22.78 -21.14 14.64
N ALA A 225 23.44 -21.14 13.48
CA ALA A 225 22.76 -21.28 12.20
C ALA A 225 22.09 -22.65 12.03
N ARG A 226 22.62 -23.73 12.64
CA ARG A 226 22.08 -25.09 12.44
C ARG A 226 20.69 -25.31 13.06
N LEU A 227 20.35 -24.62 14.16
CA LEU A 227 19.04 -24.79 14.79
C LEU A 227 17.93 -24.06 14.03
N ALA A 228 18.18 -22.85 13.52
CA ALA A 228 17.23 -22.13 12.66
C ALA A 228 16.99 -22.86 11.32
N THR A 229 18.02 -23.48 10.74
CA THR A 229 17.88 -24.31 9.52
C THR A 229 17.06 -25.59 9.79
N SER A 230 17.20 -26.20 10.97
CA SER A 230 16.47 -27.43 11.32
C SER A 230 14.96 -27.22 11.50
N HIS A 231 14.53 -26.07 12.08
CA HIS A 231 13.11 -25.72 12.16
C HIS A 231 12.55 -25.31 10.78
N MET A 232 13.35 -24.66 9.93
CA MET A 232 12.98 -24.40 8.52
C MET A 232 12.83 -25.68 7.69
N GLN A 233 13.70 -26.67 7.86
CA GLN A 233 13.65 -27.93 7.09
C GLN A 233 12.49 -28.83 7.52
N ARG A 234 12.10 -28.85 8.81
CA ARG A 234 10.94 -29.64 9.27
C ARG A 234 9.59 -29.12 8.76
N LEU A 235 9.49 -27.82 8.48
CA LEU A 235 8.29 -27.26 7.83
C LEU A 235 8.25 -27.49 6.31
N GLN A 236 9.32 -28.01 5.70
CA GLN A 236 9.42 -28.29 4.26
C GLN A 236 9.41 -29.80 3.92
N GLY A 237 9.42 -30.69 4.92
CA GLY A 237 9.53 -32.14 4.74
C GLY A 237 8.24 -32.93 4.50
N GLY A 238 7.14 -32.25 4.11
CA GLY A 238 5.93 -32.90 3.61
C GLY A 238 5.84 -32.69 2.11
N GLY A 239 6.33 -33.66 1.34
CA GLY A 239 6.42 -33.57 -0.12
C GLY A 239 5.05 -33.57 -0.78
N GLU A 240 4.68 -32.41 -1.33
CA GLU A 240 3.89 -32.31 -2.56
C GLU A 240 4.43 -31.07 -3.31
N GLN A 241 4.82 -31.26 -4.57
CA GLN A 241 5.28 -30.17 -5.43
C GLN A 241 4.13 -29.17 -5.62
N VAL A 242 4.14 -28.05 -4.89
CA VAL A 242 3.22 -26.94 -5.13
C VAL A 242 4.00 -25.77 -5.73
N GLN A 243 3.57 -25.42 -6.92
CA GLN A 243 4.06 -24.41 -7.83
C GLN A 243 4.04 -23.00 -7.16
N GLU A 244 5.21 -22.37 -6.99
CA GLU A 244 5.37 -21.01 -6.43
C GLU A 244 4.92 -19.87 -7.41
N ARG A 245 3.81 -20.05 -8.12
CA ARG A 245 3.12 -18.97 -8.83
C ARG A 245 1.75 -18.77 -8.22
N GLY A 246 1.55 -17.67 -7.50
CA GLY A 246 0.22 -17.09 -7.31
C GLY A 246 -0.36 -17.05 -5.91
N MET A 247 0.23 -17.67 -4.86
CA MET A 247 -0.44 -17.75 -3.55
C MET A 247 -0.82 -16.39 -2.90
N GLY A 248 -0.06 -15.31 -3.16
CA GLY A 248 -0.40 -13.97 -2.67
C GLY A 248 -1.56 -13.32 -3.42
N GLU A 249 -1.59 -13.47 -4.75
CA GLU A 249 -2.66 -12.94 -5.59
C GLU A 249 -3.94 -13.78 -5.53
N GLU A 250 -3.80 -15.09 -5.33
CA GLU A 250 -4.90 -16.03 -5.18
C GLU A 250 -5.59 -15.85 -3.83
N MET A 251 -4.84 -15.69 -2.73
CA MET A 251 -5.41 -15.39 -1.41
C MET A 251 -6.06 -13.99 -1.36
N GLU A 252 -5.49 -12.99 -2.07
CA GLU A 252 -6.09 -11.66 -2.21
C GLU A 252 -7.35 -11.70 -3.10
N ARG A 253 -7.34 -12.45 -4.22
CA ARG A 253 -8.51 -12.68 -5.07
C ARG A 253 -9.61 -13.42 -4.33
N GLU A 254 -9.26 -14.44 -3.55
CA GLU A 254 -10.20 -15.24 -2.75
C GLU A 254 -10.80 -14.41 -1.62
N PHE A 255 -9.99 -13.55 -0.98
CA PHE A 255 -10.50 -12.58 0.01
C PHE A 255 -11.42 -11.54 -0.64
N GLN A 256 -11.09 -11.05 -1.85
CA GLN A 256 -11.90 -10.08 -2.60
C GLN A 256 -13.20 -10.69 -3.15
N THR A 257 -13.19 -11.93 -3.67
CA THR A 257 -14.41 -12.63 -4.12
C THR A 257 -15.30 -12.98 -2.93
N ARG A 258 -14.72 -13.39 -1.79
CA ARG A 258 -15.47 -13.67 -0.57
C ARG A 258 -16.06 -12.40 0.05
N ALA A 259 -15.35 -11.28 -0.01
CA ALA A 259 -15.88 -9.97 0.39
C ALA A 259 -16.99 -9.46 -0.54
N LYS A 260 -16.86 -9.66 -1.87
CA LYS A 260 -17.91 -9.36 -2.85
C LYS A 260 -19.18 -10.20 -2.60
N GLY A 261 -19.03 -11.51 -2.40
CA GLY A 261 -20.16 -12.39 -2.07
C GLY A 261 -20.85 -12.00 -0.76
N GLN A 262 -20.07 -11.60 0.26
CA GLN A 262 -20.64 -11.14 1.53
C GLN A 262 -21.39 -9.80 1.39
N TRP A 263 -20.91 -8.90 0.51
CA TRP A 263 -21.58 -7.64 0.18
C TRP A 263 -22.87 -7.85 -0.61
N GLU A 264 -22.88 -8.76 -1.59
CA GLU A 264 -24.07 -9.12 -2.38
C GLU A 264 -25.19 -9.74 -1.51
N VAL A 265 -24.83 -10.64 -0.59
CA VAL A 265 -25.77 -11.21 0.38
C VAL A 265 -26.36 -10.11 1.28
N ARG A 266 -25.53 -9.18 1.74
CA ARG A 266 -25.97 -8.04 2.57
C ARG A 266 -26.87 -7.08 1.77
N LEU A 267 -26.62 -6.89 0.48
CA LEU A 267 -27.46 -6.10 -0.43
C LEU A 267 -28.82 -6.77 -0.69
N GLN A 268 -28.84 -8.08 -0.92
CA GLN A 268 -30.08 -8.84 -1.08
C GLN A 268 -30.93 -8.82 0.20
N GLN A 269 -30.32 -8.98 1.37
CA GLN A 269 -31.03 -8.87 2.65
C GLN A 269 -31.63 -7.48 2.85
N ARG A 270 -30.91 -6.41 2.44
CA ARG A 270 -31.42 -5.04 2.52
C ARG A 270 -32.59 -4.81 1.56
N ARG A 271 -32.50 -5.27 0.31
CA ARG A 271 -33.63 -5.21 -0.66
C ARG A 271 -34.86 -5.96 -0.17
N ARG A 272 -34.69 -7.15 0.43
CA ARG A 272 -35.80 -7.90 1.06
C ARG A 272 -36.45 -7.13 2.21
N ARG A 273 -35.65 -6.47 3.06
CA ARG A 273 -36.15 -5.63 4.16
C ARG A 273 -36.87 -4.39 3.67
N GLU A 274 -36.40 -3.75 2.60
CA GLU A 274 -37.07 -2.61 1.97
C GLU A 274 -38.42 -3.02 1.37
N LYS A 275 -38.46 -4.14 0.63
CA LYS A 275 -39.71 -4.69 0.07
C LYS A 275 -40.74 -5.04 1.16
N GLN A 276 -40.31 -5.67 2.26
CA GLN A 276 -41.20 -5.94 3.41
C GLN A 276 -41.69 -4.66 4.10
N ARG A 277 -40.88 -3.59 4.15
CA ARG A 277 -41.30 -2.30 4.70
C ARG A 277 -42.33 -1.62 3.81
N GLU A 278 -42.17 -1.72 2.50
CA GLU A 278 -43.10 -1.17 1.51
C GLU A 278 -44.44 -1.91 1.51
N GLU A 279 -44.43 -3.25 1.54
CA GLU A 279 -45.63 -4.06 1.70
C GLU A 279 -46.39 -3.74 3.00
N ARG A 280 -45.67 -3.52 4.12
CA ARG A 280 -46.28 -3.08 5.38
C ARG A 280 -46.87 -1.68 5.30
N ARG A 281 -46.25 -0.75 4.57
CA ARG A 281 -46.79 0.60 4.33
C ARG A 281 -48.07 0.55 3.49
N MET A 282 -48.04 -0.19 2.38
CA MET A 282 -49.19 -0.37 1.49
C MET A 282 -50.36 -1.08 2.21
N GLY A 283 -50.06 -2.10 3.02
CA GLY A 283 -51.06 -2.79 3.83
C GLY A 283 -51.70 -1.90 4.91
N ARG A 284 -50.94 -0.97 5.52
CA ARG A 284 -51.50 0.01 6.46
C ARG A 284 -52.38 1.04 5.74
N GLY A 285 -51.94 1.57 4.60
CA GLY A 285 -52.73 2.51 3.80
C GLY A 285 -54.06 1.92 3.33
N ARG A 286 -54.08 0.64 2.92
CA ARG A 286 -55.30 -0.06 2.51
C ARG A 286 -56.28 -0.25 3.67
N LYS A 287 -55.78 -0.67 4.85
CA LYS A 287 -56.61 -0.79 6.07
C LYS A 287 -57.17 0.54 6.54
N GLU A 288 -56.42 1.63 6.37
CA GLU A 288 -56.84 2.97 6.74
C GLU A 288 -57.92 3.51 5.79
N LYS A 289 -57.79 3.24 4.48
CA LYS A 289 -58.80 3.54 3.47
C LYS A 289 -60.11 2.78 3.73
N ASP A 290 -60.05 1.47 3.97
CA ASP A 290 -61.23 0.64 4.29
C ASP A 290 -61.92 1.10 5.58
N ARG A 291 -61.14 1.55 6.58
CA ARG A 291 -61.68 2.09 7.84
C ARG A 291 -62.37 3.45 7.64
N LYS A 292 -61.89 4.26 6.70
CA LYS A 292 -62.48 5.55 6.33
C LYS A 292 -63.79 5.35 5.54
N GLU A 293 -63.79 4.46 4.55
CA GLU A 293 -65.01 4.11 3.78
C GLU A 293 -66.10 3.48 4.67
N ARG A 294 -65.73 2.63 5.64
CA ARG A 294 -66.69 2.09 6.64
C ARG A 294 -67.27 3.16 7.57
N ARG A 295 -66.55 4.25 7.82
CA ARG A 295 -67.05 5.38 8.62
C ARG A 295 -67.99 6.28 7.82
N GLU A 296 -67.73 6.46 6.53
CA GLU A 296 -68.61 7.21 5.62
C GLU A 296 -69.93 6.48 5.35
N ARG A 297 -69.92 5.14 5.20
CA ARG A 297 -71.16 4.35 5.05
C ARG A 297 -72.04 4.26 6.30
N ARG A 298 -71.59 4.78 7.44
CA ARG A 298 -72.33 4.80 8.72
C ARG A 298 -72.88 6.19 9.07
N ARG A 299 -72.69 7.17 8.19
CA ARG A 299 -73.34 8.48 8.23
C ARG A 299 -74.41 8.52 7.16
#